data_AF-A0AAV4FTX2-F1
#
_entry.id   AF-A0AAV4FTX2-F1
#
_cell.length_a   1.000
_cell.length_b   1.000
_cell.length_c   1.000
_cell.angle_alpha   90.00
_cell.angle_beta   90.00
_cell.angle_gamma   90.00
#
_symmetry.space_group_name_H-M   'P 1'
#
loop_
_entity.id
_entity.type
_entity.pdbx_description
1 polymer ?
#
loop_
_entity_poly.entity_id
_entity_poly.type
_entity_poly.pdbx_seq_one_letter_code
_entity_poly.pdbx_strand_id
1 'polypeptide(L)'
;MSVKRLPKRILYGELQSGARSHGGQMKIFKDTLKALMKDFNFDLTLWEALAQNRSAWCGPVIKGVKTYEQQRLQQSSVYSKDQTSSTIGPGQL
;
A
#
# COMPACT_ATOMS: atom_id res chain seq x y z
N MET A 1 -10.25 40.60 27.16
CA MET A 1 -10.48 40.93 25.74
C MET A 1 -10.54 39.65 24.93
N SER A 2 -11.66 39.44 24.24
CA SER A 2 -12.16 38.15 23.74
C SER A 2 -11.40 37.63 22.53
N VAL A 3 -10.63 36.54 22.69
CA VAL A 3 -10.01 35.80 21.58
C VAL A 3 -10.89 34.61 21.14
N LYS A 4 -12.18 34.88 20.95
CA LYS A 4 -13.22 33.95 20.44
C LYS A 4 -13.08 33.70 18.93
N ARG A 5 -11.89 33.37 18.43
CA ARG A 5 -11.70 33.04 17.01
C ARG A 5 -11.14 31.62 16.87
N LEU A 6 -12.07 30.66 16.80
CA LEU A 6 -11.83 29.25 16.46
C LEU A 6 -10.75 29.04 15.37
N PRO A 7 -10.71 29.83 14.27
CA PRO A 7 -9.78 29.56 13.17
C PRO A 7 -8.31 29.52 13.58
N LYS A 8 -7.88 30.38 14.52
CA LYS A 8 -6.47 30.46 14.93
C LYS A 8 -6.06 29.28 15.81
N ARG A 9 -6.97 28.77 16.66
CA ARG A 9 -6.72 27.59 17.51
C ARG A 9 -6.68 26.30 16.70
N ILE A 10 -7.44 26.21 15.61
CA ILE A 10 -7.42 25.05 14.72
C ILE A 10 -6.14 25.04 13.87
N LEU A 11 -5.75 26.20 13.33
CA LEU A 11 -4.59 26.29 12.43
C LEU A 11 -3.26 26.05 13.16
N TYR A 12 -3.11 26.60 14.37
CA TYR A 12 -1.89 26.51 15.18
C TYR A 12 -2.01 25.60 16.40
N GLY A 13 -3.07 24.80 16.48
CA GLY A 13 -3.27 23.84 17.57
C GLY A 13 -2.36 22.63 17.43
N GLU A 14 -1.74 22.26 18.54
CA GLU A 14 -0.94 21.05 18.70
C GLU A 14 -1.86 19.82 18.68
N LEU A 15 -1.38 18.69 18.14
CA LEU A 15 -2.17 17.46 18.10
C LEU A 15 -2.12 16.77 19.48
N GLN A 16 -3.26 16.28 19.98
CA GLN A 16 -3.33 15.63 21.30
C GLN A 16 -2.52 14.31 21.36
N SER A 17 -2.41 13.60 20.25
CA SER A 17 -1.50 12.47 20.08
C SER A 17 -1.10 12.33 18.61
N GLY A 18 0.12 11.84 18.36
CA GLY A 18 0.66 11.69 17.02
C GLY A 18 1.28 12.97 16.44
N ALA A 19 2.06 12.80 15.37
CA ALA A 19 2.61 13.89 14.60
C ALA A 19 1.84 14.01 13.27
N ARG A 20 1.71 15.23 12.75
CA ARG A 20 1.31 15.38 11.35
C ARG A 20 2.41 14.75 10.49
N SER A 21 2.05 13.99 9.46
CA SER A 21 3.06 13.57 8.49
C SER A 21 3.69 14.84 7.91
N HIS A 22 5.01 14.94 8.01
CA HIS A 22 5.72 16.00 7.32
C HIS A 22 5.46 15.78 5.83
N GLY A 23 4.70 16.69 5.23
CA GLY A 23 4.32 16.61 3.83
C GLY A 23 5.57 16.46 2.96
N GLY A 24 5.65 15.35 2.24
CA GLY A 24 6.65 15.06 1.24
C GLY A 24 6.01 14.88 -0.12
N GLN A 25 6.82 14.80 -1.17
CA GLN A 25 6.29 14.54 -2.50
C GLN A 25 5.59 13.17 -2.52
N MET A 26 4.33 13.17 -2.95
CA MET A 26 3.57 11.94 -3.13
C MET A 26 4.25 11.08 -4.19
N LYS A 27 4.25 9.76 -3.98
CA LYS A 27 4.81 8.81 -4.94
C LYS A 27 4.10 8.97 -6.28
N ILE A 28 4.85 9.31 -7.33
CA ILE A 28 4.30 9.48 -8.68
C ILE A 28 3.87 8.14 -9.27
N PHE A 29 2.88 8.17 -10.17
CA PHE A 29 2.34 6.97 -10.83
C PHE A 29 3.42 6.13 -11.54
N LYS A 30 4.43 6.78 -12.11
CA LYS A 30 5.56 6.09 -12.74
C LYS A 30 6.36 5.22 -11.75
N ASP A 31 6.55 5.71 -10.53
CA ASP A 31 7.31 5.01 -9.50
C ASP A 31 6.48 3.92 -8.83
N THR A 32 5.16 4.09 -8.74
CA THR A 32 4.27 2.99 -8.34
C THR A 32 4.29 1.89 -9.39
N LEU A 33 4.19 2.23 -10.67
CA LEU A 33 4.25 1.26 -11.76
C LEU A 33 5.58 0.47 -11.77
N LYS A 34 6.72 1.15 -11.64
CA LYS A 34 8.04 0.47 -11.55
C LYS A 34 8.15 -0.50 -10.38
N ALA A 35 7.60 -0.13 -9.22
CA ALA A 35 7.59 -1.01 -8.05
C ALA A 35 6.72 -2.25 -8.32
N LEU A 36 5.52 -2.05 -8.83
CA LEU A 36 4.60 -3.14 -9.19
C LEU A 36 5.21 -4.09 -10.22
N MET A 37 5.92 -3.57 -11.24
CA MET A 37 6.57 -4.41 -12.25
C MET A 37 7.67 -5.31 -11.66
N LYS A 38 8.39 -4.84 -10.63
CA LYS A 38 9.33 -5.68 -9.88
C LYS A 38 8.60 -6.78 -9.11
N ASP A 39 7.48 -6.44 -8.47
CA ASP A 39 6.67 -7.40 -7.72
C ASP A 39 6.04 -8.46 -8.64
N PHE A 40 5.75 -8.12 -9.90
CA PHE A 40 5.27 -9.04 -10.93
C PHE A 40 6.40 -9.88 -11.56
N ASN A 41 7.64 -9.74 -11.08
CA ASN A 41 8.83 -10.40 -11.61
C ASN A 41 9.06 -10.13 -13.12
N PHE A 42 8.73 -8.91 -13.55
CA PHE A 42 8.88 -8.48 -14.94
C PHE A 42 10.23 -7.76 -15.12
N ASP A 43 10.98 -8.14 -16.17
CA ASP A 43 12.26 -7.50 -16.46
C ASP A 43 12.06 -6.09 -17.02
N LEU A 44 12.49 -5.07 -16.25
CA LEU A 44 12.38 -3.68 -16.65
C LEU A 44 13.26 -3.33 -17.86
N THR A 45 14.35 -4.08 -18.09
CA THR A 45 15.26 -3.81 -19.22
C THR A 45 14.63 -4.21 -20.56
N LEU A 46 13.78 -5.24 -20.55
CA LEU A 46 13.11 -5.76 -21.73
C LEU A 46 11.74 -5.09 -21.99
N TRP A 47 11.26 -4.24 -21.07
CA TRP A 47 9.93 -3.63 -21.15
C TRP A 47 9.71 -2.84 -22.45
N GLU A 48 10.63 -1.96 -22.80
CA GLU A 48 10.47 -1.08 -23.96
C GLU A 48 10.44 -1.88 -25.27
N ALA A 49 11.25 -2.94 -25.36
CA ALA A 49 11.24 -3.86 -26.49
C ALA A 49 9.93 -4.65 -26.59
N LEU A 50 9.39 -5.12 -25.46
CA LEU A 50 8.11 -5.84 -25.42
C LEU A 50 6.91 -4.94 -25.71
N ALA A 51 6.97 -3.66 -25.35
CA ALA A 51 5.91 -2.70 -25.62
C ALA A 51 5.67 -2.45 -27.13
N GLN A 52 6.67 -2.72 -27.98
CA GLN A 52 6.53 -2.65 -29.44
C GLN A 52 5.52 -3.67 -29.96
N ASN A 53 5.36 -4.80 -29.27
CA ASN A 53 4.37 -5.82 -29.59
C ASN A 53 3.34 -5.94 -28.46
N ARG A 54 2.15 -5.37 -28.68
CA ARG A 54 1.07 -5.32 -27.68
C ARG A 54 0.71 -6.71 -27.12
N SER A 55 0.66 -7.75 -27.94
CA SER A 55 0.29 -9.10 -27.45
C SER A 55 1.40 -9.73 -26.61
N ALA A 56 2.66 -9.52 -27.01
CA ALA A 56 3.84 -9.94 -26.25
C ALA A 56 3.97 -9.19 -24.91
N TRP A 57 3.45 -7.96 -24.84
CA TRP A 57 3.37 -7.17 -23.60
C TRP A 57 2.23 -7.61 -22.67
N CYS A 58 1.00 -7.68 -23.18
CA CYS A 58 -0.18 -7.90 -22.31
C CYS A 58 -0.18 -9.28 -21.64
N GLY A 59 0.25 -10.33 -22.34
CA GLY A 59 0.21 -11.70 -21.81
C GLY A 59 1.00 -11.87 -20.51
N PRO A 60 2.32 -11.56 -20.50
CA PRO A 60 3.15 -11.66 -19.31
C PRO A 60 2.71 -10.74 -18.17
N VAL A 61 2.29 -9.50 -18.48
CA VAL A 61 1.82 -8.55 -17.46
C VAL A 61 0.57 -9.05 -16.76
N ILE A 62 -0.44 -9.50 -17.51
CA ILE A 62 -1.68 -10.05 -16.93
C ILE A 62 -1.36 -11.29 -16.08
N LYS A 63 -0.44 -12.15 -16.55
CA LYS A 63 -0.01 -13.32 -15.79
C LYS A 63 0.65 -12.92 -14.47
N GLY A 64 1.61 -11.98 -14.50
CA GLY A 64 2.32 -11.48 -13.32
C GLY A 64 1.39 -10.81 -12.30
N VAL A 65 0.43 -10.00 -12.78
CA VAL A 65 -0.60 -9.38 -11.93
C VAL A 65 -1.45 -10.44 -11.24
N LYS A 66 -1.93 -11.44 -11.98
CA LYS A 66 -2.75 -12.53 -11.39
C LYS A 66 -2.00 -13.29 -10.32
N THR A 67 -0.72 -13.62 -10.54
CA THR A 67 0.10 -14.32 -9.55
C THR A 67 0.32 -13.48 -8.30
N TYR A 68 0.57 -12.19 -8.46
CA TYR A 68 0.76 -11.27 -7.34
C TYR A 68 -0.52 -11.12 -6.51
N GLU A 69 -1.67 -10.93 -7.15
CA GLU A 69 -2.97 -10.85 -6.44
C GLU A 69 -3.29 -12.14 -5.68
N GLN A 70 -3.00 -13.31 -6.27
CA GLN A 70 -3.15 -14.59 -5.58
C GLN A 70 -2.26 -14.67 -4.33
N GLN A 71 -0.99 -14.27 -4.44
CA GLN A 71 -0.07 -14.25 -3.31
C GLN A 71 -0.52 -13.28 -2.22
N ARG A 72 -0.98 -12.09 -2.59
CA ARG A 72 -1.54 -11.08 -1.68
C ARG A 72 -2.75 -11.59 -0.91
N LEU A 73 -3.69 -12.25 -1.59
CA LEU A 73 -4.88 -12.84 -0.97
C LEU A 73 -4.52 -13.99 -0.03
N GLN A 74 -3.57 -14.85 -0.41
CA GLN A 74 -3.08 -15.92 0.45
C GLN A 74 -2.48 -15.36 1.74
N GLN A 75 -1.58 -14.37 1.62
CA GLN A 75 -0.97 -13.69 2.78
C GLN A 75 -2.02 -13.04 3.69
N SER A 76 -3.02 -12.35 3.12
CA SER A 76 -4.12 -11.77 3.90
C SER A 76 -4.91 -12.81 4.68
N SER A 77 -5.14 -13.99 4.10
CA SER A 77 -5.86 -15.08 4.77
C SER A 77 -5.06 -15.71 5.92
N VAL A 78 -3.73 -15.73 5.81
CA VAL A 78 -2.82 -16.24 6.85
C VAL A 78 -2.85 -15.31 8.08
N TYR A 79 -2.71 -14.00 7.87
CA TYR A 79 -2.81 -13.00 8.94
C TYR A 79 -4.13 -13.08 9.72
N SER A 80 -5.24 -13.36 9.03
CA SER A 80 -6.55 -13.49 9.69
C SER A 80 -6.68 -14.76 10.54
N LYS A 81 -5.97 -15.85 10.21
CA LYS A 81 -5.98 -17.10 10.98
C LYS A 81 -5.09 -17.01 12.22
N ASP A 82 -3.93 -16.37 12.09
CA ASP A 82 -2.97 -16.19 13.19
C ASP A 82 -3.55 -15.31 14.32
N GLN A 83 -4.43 -14.36 14.00
CA GLN A 83 -5.14 -13.55 15.01
C GLN A 83 -6.22 -14.33 15.79
N THR A 84 -6.84 -15.35 15.19
CA THR A 84 -7.87 -16.16 15.87
C THR A 84 -7.30 -17.19 16.85
N SER A 85 -6.04 -17.59 16.69
CA SER A 85 -5.38 -18.56 17.59
C SER A 85 -4.88 -17.97 18.91
N SER A 86 -4.87 -16.65 19.08
CA SER A 86 -4.37 -15.98 20.30
C SER A 86 -5.46 -15.63 21.34
N THR A 87 -6.74 -15.92 21.09
CA THR A 87 -7.86 -15.53 21.98
C THR A 87 -8.71 -16.72 22.42
N ILE A 88 -8.13 -17.77 22.99
CA ILE A 88 -8.83 -18.64 23.96
C ILE A 88 -7.82 -19.12 25.01
N GLY A 89 -7.66 -18.35 26.09
CA GLY A 89 -7.09 -18.81 27.35
C GLY A 89 -8.18 -18.72 28.43
N PRO A 90 -8.54 -19.81 29.13
CA PRO A 90 -9.64 -19.81 30.09
C PRO A 90 -9.25 -19.03 31.35
N GLY A 91 -9.99 -17.97 31.67
CA GLY A 91 -9.91 -17.30 32.98
C GLY A 91 -10.69 -18.09 34.01
N GLN A 92 -9.98 -18.76 34.92
CA GLN A 92 -10.51 -19.28 36.18
C GLN A 92 -10.76 -18.11 37.14
N LEU A 93 -11.97 -18.05 37.71
CA LEU A 93 -12.27 -17.51 39.03
C LEU A 93 -12.83 -18.65 39.89
#